data_AF-A0A7S1RFT7-F1
#
_entry.id   AF-A0A7S1RFT7-F1
#
_cell.length_a   1.000
_cell.length_b   1.000
_cell.length_c   1.000
_cell.angle_alpha   90.00
_cell.angle_beta   90.00
_cell.angle_gamma   90.00
#
_symmetry.space_group_name_H-M   'P 1'
#
loop_
_entity.id
_entity.type
_entity.pdbx_description
1 polymer ?
#
loop_
_entity_poly.entity_id
_entity_poly.type
_entity_poly.pdbx_seq_one_letter_code
_entity_poly.pdbx_strand_id
1 'polypeptide(L)'
;IEWLFSHNHHRGLLSLLLWGIVSICVALPEPLMDWTCLEYEGQCTIQRSVAWDTWHITFGICLISLAMVLSCVPMPPRAFEALLCICHLMDVLGSALTLNSSWQYIIYSGAGVPFLFFCFSLSGVRVIPFTISVLIDVAAMLCIAVLNGWFRRPPVGMLIGALLCLGVNVAHHIHWTNLYTAEQVIKTEKEALVALLEMVCDAACWVAADGNRILRGDRRLDHIMRREMVGEQLSEYLDDEDWQRLQRVTTGTTTKDLQNVVRLLPVTIRRPCLAPIDFDLFIVDRRGEFASTCSLADPSAGDEASRLGFLIGLRTVTRQRSDTQSPEEGIESEL
;
A
#
# COMPACT_ATOMS: atom_id res chain seq x y z
N ILE A 1 6.07 -6.86 -3.55
CA ILE A 1 6.99 -7.10 -2.40
C ILE A 1 7.51 -5.79 -1.83
N GLU A 2 8.09 -4.89 -2.63
CA GLU A 2 8.59 -3.59 -2.14
C GLU A 2 7.48 -2.67 -1.59
N TRP A 3 6.30 -2.65 -2.22
CA TRP A 3 5.15 -1.89 -1.71
C TRP A 3 4.68 -2.35 -0.33
N LEU A 4 4.56 -3.68 -0.15
CA LEU A 4 4.23 -4.31 1.13
C LEU A 4 5.29 -3.97 2.19
N PHE A 5 6.56 -3.89 1.78
CA PHE A 5 7.67 -3.56 2.65
C PHE A 5 7.65 -2.10 3.13
N SER A 6 7.36 -1.13 2.25
CA SER A 6 7.26 0.28 2.66
C SER A 6 6.19 0.49 3.74
N HIS A 7 5.05 -0.21 3.63
CA HIS A 7 4.00 -0.15 4.64
C HIS A 7 4.37 -0.93 5.91
N ASN A 8 5.09 -2.04 5.78
CA ASN A 8 5.51 -2.85 6.92
C ASN A 8 6.70 -2.25 7.68
N HIS A 9 7.53 -1.40 7.06
CA HIS A 9 8.68 -0.76 7.73
C HIS A 9 8.23 0.10 8.91
N HIS A 10 7.28 1.01 8.69
CA HIS A 10 6.74 1.85 9.77
C HIS A 10 6.05 1.03 10.87
N ARG A 11 5.32 -0.03 10.51
CA ARG A 11 4.69 -0.93 11.48
C ARG A 11 5.72 -1.72 12.28
N GLY A 12 6.78 -2.17 11.63
CA GLY A 12 7.92 -2.83 12.26
C GLY A 12 8.62 -1.91 13.26
N LEU A 13 8.88 -0.66 12.88
CA LEU A 13 9.46 0.34 13.79
C LEU A 13 8.54 0.62 14.99
N LEU A 14 7.23 0.79 14.75
CA LEU A 14 6.26 0.96 15.82
C LEU A 14 6.22 -0.26 16.75
N SER A 15 6.30 -1.47 16.19
CA SER A 15 6.33 -2.71 16.98
C SER A 15 7.57 -2.80 17.87
N LEU A 16 8.75 -2.39 17.37
CA LEU A 16 9.99 -2.33 18.15
C LEU A 16 9.91 -1.30 19.28
N LEU A 17 9.33 -0.13 19.01
CA LEU A 17 9.12 0.91 20.02
C LEU A 17 8.17 0.42 21.12
N LEU A 18 7.02 -0.15 20.74
CA LEU A 18 6.05 -0.70 21.69
C LEU A 18 6.67 -1.81 22.53
N TRP A 19 7.44 -2.69 21.90
CA TRP A 19 8.15 -3.76 22.60
C TRP A 19 9.18 -3.22 23.59
N GLY A 20 10.01 -2.26 23.17
CA GLY A 20 10.97 -1.62 24.07
C GLY A 20 10.31 -0.94 25.27
N ILE A 21 9.21 -0.22 25.04
CA ILE A 21 8.42 0.42 26.11
C ILE A 21 7.87 -0.63 27.08
N VAL A 22 7.23 -1.68 26.58
CA VAL A 22 6.66 -2.73 27.44
C VAL A 22 7.74 -3.47 28.22
N SER A 23 8.90 -3.74 27.62
CA SER A 23 10.05 -4.33 28.34
C SER A 23 10.47 -3.44 29.52
N ILE A 24 10.58 -2.12 29.33
CA ILE A 24 10.90 -1.19 30.43
C ILE A 24 9.78 -1.19 31.48
N CYS A 25 8.51 -1.16 31.06
CA CYS A 25 7.38 -1.17 31.99
C CYS A 25 7.35 -2.42 32.88
N VAL A 26 7.69 -3.59 32.35
CA VAL A 26 7.79 -4.85 33.12
C VAL A 26 8.88 -4.78 34.19
N ALA A 27 9.92 -3.98 33.98
CA ALA A 27 11.04 -3.82 34.92
C ALA A 27 10.83 -2.73 35.99
N LEU A 28 9.85 -1.85 35.82
CA LEU A 28 9.62 -0.78 36.80
C LEU A 28 9.08 -1.36 38.13
N PRO A 29 9.52 -0.88 39.30
CA PRO A 29 8.82 -1.08 40.56
C PRO A 29 7.40 -0.56 40.45
N GLU A 30 6.41 -1.40 40.77
CA GLU A 30 5.01 -0.99 40.81
C GLU A 30 4.83 0.13 41.84
N PRO A 31 4.19 1.25 41.45
CA PRO A 31 3.34 2.00 42.38
C PRO A 31 1.85 1.95 41.99
N LEU A 32 1.43 1.15 41.01
CA LEU A 32 0.14 1.31 40.33
C LEU A 32 -0.79 0.09 40.32
N MET A 33 -0.33 -1.09 40.70
CA MET A 33 -1.22 -2.20 41.00
C MET A 33 -1.03 -2.57 42.46
N ASP A 34 -1.94 -2.09 43.32
CA ASP A 34 -2.19 -2.70 44.63
C ASP A 34 -2.71 -4.12 44.38
N TRP A 35 -1.82 -5.04 44.01
CA TRP A 35 -2.02 -6.47 44.23
C TRP A 35 -1.94 -6.67 45.74
N THR A 36 -2.98 -6.21 46.43
CA THR A 36 -3.30 -6.59 47.79
C THR A 36 -3.42 -8.11 47.76
N CYS A 37 -2.27 -8.74 48.01
CA CYS A 37 -2.16 -10.14 48.25
C CYS A 37 -3.18 -10.44 49.33
N LEU A 38 -4.21 -11.22 48.97
CA LEU A 38 -4.93 -12.01 49.94
C LEU A 38 -3.86 -12.73 50.77
N GLU A 39 -3.64 -12.24 52.00
CA GLU A 39 -2.69 -12.77 52.97
C GLU A 39 -3.08 -14.21 53.26
N TYR A 40 -2.54 -15.14 52.47
CA TYR A 40 -2.63 -16.55 52.74
C TYR A 40 -1.44 -16.93 53.61
N GLU A 41 -1.45 -16.48 54.87
CA GLU A 41 -0.72 -16.89 56.10
C GLU A 41 0.68 -17.55 56.04
N GLY A 42 1.38 -17.53 54.91
CA GLY A 42 2.72 -18.08 54.73
C GLY A 42 3.58 -17.04 54.02
N GLN A 43 4.54 -16.47 54.75
CA GLN A 43 5.51 -15.49 54.27
C GLN A 43 6.21 -15.96 52.99
N CYS A 44 5.66 -15.63 51.83
CA CYS A 44 6.33 -15.73 50.55
C CYS A 44 6.77 -14.32 50.17
N THR A 45 7.93 -13.89 50.67
CA THR A 45 8.55 -12.65 50.20
C THR A 45 8.92 -12.86 48.74
N ILE A 46 8.22 -12.20 47.83
CA ILE A 46 8.55 -12.18 46.41
C ILE A 46 9.89 -11.44 46.29
N GLN A 47 10.99 -12.19 46.29
CA GLN A 47 12.32 -11.62 46.15
C GLN A 47 12.53 -11.26 44.68
N ARG A 48 12.38 -9.97 44.37
CA ARG A 48 12.61 -9.45 43.02
C ARG A 48 14.08 -9.61 42.64
N SER A 49 14.33 -10.16 41.45
CA SER A 49 15.67 -10.33 40.92
C SER A 49 16.17 -9.02 40.30
N VAL A 50 17.21 -8.42 40.88
CA VAL A 50 17.87 -7.23 40.29
C VAL A 50 18.36 -7.50 38.86
N ALA A 51 18.76 -8.73 38.57
CA ALA A 51 19.20 -9.14 37.23
C ALA A 51 18.06 -9.10 36.19
N TRP A 52 16.84 -9.48 36.59
CA TRP A 52 15.65 -9.42 35.74
C TRP A 52 15.33 -7.98 35.34
N ASP A 53 15.26 -7.07 36.32
CA ASP A 53 14.94 -5.67 36.06
C ASP A 53 16.02 -5.00 35.20
N THR A 54 17.30 -5.27 35.51
CA THR A 54 18.44 -4.72 34.76
C THR A 54 18.43 -5.17 33.30
N TRP A 55 18.11 -6.45 33.04
CA TRP A 55 17.99 -6.98 31.69
C TRP A 55 16.91 -6.25 30.89
N HIS A 56 15.68 -6.21 31.42
CA HIS A 56 14.53 -5.66 30.70
C HIS A 56 14.62 -4.15 30.44
N ILE A 57 15.21 -3.38 31.37
CA ILE A 57 15.51 -1.95 31.15
C ILE A 57 16.54 -1.79 30.03
N THR A 58 17.66 -2.51 30.13
CA THR A 58 18.77 -2.39 29.18
C THR A 58 18.33 -2.81 27.78
N PHE A 59 17.65 -3.95 27.67
CA PHE A 59 17.13 -4.47 26.42
C PHE A 59 16.09 -3.52 25.81
N GLY A 60 15.16 -2.98 26.61
CA GLY A 60 14.17 -2.02 26.14
C GLY A 60 14.80 -0.73 25.59
N ILE A 61 15.81 -0.17 26.26
CA ILE A 61 16.58 0.99 25.77
C ILE A 61 17.30 0.66 24.45
N CYS A 62 17.90 -0.53 24.35
CA CYS A 62 18.54 -0.98 23.13
C CYS A 62 17.54 -1.11 21.97
N LEU A 63 16.34 -1.66 22.19
CA LEU A 63 15.30 -1.77 21.16
C LEU A 63 14.79 -0.40 20.69
N ILE A 64 14.54 0.53 21.61
CA ILE A 64 14.12 1.90 21.26
C ILE A 64 15.21 2.59 20.45
N SER A 65 16.47 2.47 20.89
CA SER A 65 17.62 3.04 20.18
C SER A 65 17.77 2.44 18.79
N LEU A 66 17.61 1.12 18.67
CA LEU A 66 17.65 0.41 17.40
C LEU A 66 16.52 0.88 16.46
N ALA A 67 15.30 1.03 16.96
CA ALA A 67 14.17 1.55 16.18
C ALA A 67 14.45 2.96 15.66
N MET A 68 15.03 3.84 16.49
CA MET A 68 15.42 5.18 16.06
C MET A 68 16.48 5.15 14.95
N VAL A 69 17.50 4.29 15.06
CA VAL A 69 18.53 4.14 14.01
C VAL A 69 17.92 3.58 12.73
N LEU A 70 17.07 2.55 12.81
CA LEU A 70 16.42 1.93 11.66
C LEU A 70 15.40 2.86 10.97
N SER A 71 14.90 3.88 11.67
CA SER A 71 14.05 4.91 11.06
C SER A 71 14.82 5.75 10.03
N CYS A 72 16.14 5.86 10.18
CA CYS A 72 17.01 6.64 9.30
C CYS A 72 17.70 5.81 8.21
N VAL A 73 17.65 4.48 8.29
CA VAL A 73 18.40 3.59 7.39
C VAL A 73 17.45 2.72 6.57
N PRO A 74 17.41 2.86 5.24
CA PRO A 74 16.65 1.97 4.38
C PRO A 74 17.28 0.58 4.43
N MET A 75 16.61 -0.37 5.09
CA MET A 75 17.08 -1.74 5.22
C MET A 75 16.30 -2.66 4.25
N PRO A 76 16.92 -3.68 3.64
CA PRO A 76 16.17 -4.68 2.89
C PRO A 76 15.18 -5.44 3.79
N PRO A 77 13.97 -5.80 3.29
CA PRO A 77 12.95 -6.49 4.08
C PRO A 77 13.43 -7.73 4.81
N ARG A 78 14.24 -8.56 4.14
CA ARG A 78 14.76 -9.80 4.71
C ARG A 78 15.74 -9.55 5.85
N ALA A 79 16.55 -8.48 5.75
CA ALA A 79 17.48 -8.11 6.80
C ALA A 79 16.74 -7.57 8.02
N PHE A 80 15.69 -6.77 7.80
CA PHE A 80 14.82 -6.28 8.87
C PHE A 80 14.08 -7.42 9.58
N GLU A 81 13.47 -8.35 8.82
CA GLU A 81 12.83 -9.56 9.37
C GLU A 81 13.81 -10.40 10.20
N ALA A 82 15.03 -10.63 9.70
CA ALA A 82 16.06 -11.38 10.41
C ALA A 82 16.49 -10.67 11.70
N LEU A 83 16.67 -9.35 11.66
CA LEU A 83 17.02 -8.54 12.82
C LEU A 83 15.94 -8.61 13.91
N LEU A 84 14.66 -8.51 13.52
CA LEU A 84 13.54 -8.71 14.45
C LEU A 84 13.65 -10.07 15.12
N CYS A 85 13.80 -11.15 14.33
CA CYS A 85 13.92 -12.51 14.87
C CYS A 85 15.11 -12.65 15.83
N ILE A 86 16.25 -12.03 15.52
CA ILE A 86 17.42 -12.04 16.40
C ILE A 86 17.11 -11.32 17.72
N CYS A 87 16.56 -10.11 17.66
CA CYS A 87 16.15 -9.36 18.87
C CYS A 87 15.21 -10.20 19.74
N HIS A 88 14.31 -10.96 19.13
CA HIS A 88 13.31 -11.76 19.82
C HIS A 88 13.91 -12.95 20.53
N LEU A 89 14.76 -13.69 19.82
CA LEU A 89 15.52 -14.77 20.42
C LEU A 89 16.41 -14.26 21.55
N MET A 90 17.03 -13.08 21.41
CA MET A 90 17.82 -12.46 22.47
C MET A 90 16.97 -12.12 23.69
N ASP A 91 15.77 -11.56 23.52
CA ASP A 91 14.86 -11.25 24.64
C ASP A 91 14.45 -12.53 25.37
N VAL A 92 13.98 -13.54 24.63
CA VAL A 92 13.53 -14.82 25.19
C VAL A 92 14.66 -15.52 25.93
N LEU A 93 15.87 -15.56 25.37
CA LEU A 93 17.04 -16.15 26.02
C LEU A 93 17.48 -15.35 27.25
N GLY A 94 17.48 -14.02 27.20
CA GLY A 94 17.88 -13.19 28.34
C GLY A 94 16.87 -13.22 29.48
N SER A 95 15.58 -13.19 29.17
CA SER A 95 14.50 -13.42 30.14
C SER A 95 14.62 -14.81 30.74
N ALA A 96 14.79 -15.86 29.92
CA ALA A 96 14.99 -17.23 30.40
C ALA A 96 16.11 -17.38 31.43
N LEU A 97 17.25 -16.70 31.22
CA LEU A 97 18.40 -16.74 32.12
C LEU A 97 18.21 -15.95 33.41
N THR A 98 17.27 -15.01 33.45
CA THR A 98 17.02 -14.13 34.60
C THR A 98 15.81 -14.56 35.44
N LEU A 99 15.06 -15.57 34.99
CA LEU A 99 13.95 -16.18 35.72
C LEU A 99 14.44 -16.94 36.97
N ASN A 100 14.17 -16.38 38.15
CA ASN A 100 14.58 -16.98 39.43
C ASN A 100 13.39 -17.55 40.22
N SER A 101 12.15 -17.36 39.76
CA SER A 101 10.94 -17.81 40.44
C SER A 101 9.87 -18.31 39.46
N SER A 102 9.03 -19.23 39.95
CA SER A 102 7.89 -19.75 39.18
C SER A 102 6.86 -18.67 38.85
N TRP A 103 6.72 -17.64 39.69
CA TRP A 103 5.85 -16.49 39.43
C TRP A 103 6.33 -15.65 38.24
N GLN A 104 7.62 -15.33 38.19
CA GLN A 104 8.20 -14.64 37.03
C GLN A 104 8.01 -15.47 35.75
N TYR A 105 8.16 -16.80 35.83
CA TYR A 105 7.89 -17.69 34.70
C TYR A 105 6.43 -17.62 34.25
N ILE A 106 5.47 -17.63 35.18
CA ILE A 106 4.03 -17.53 34.86
C ILE A 106 3.71 -16.18 34.20
N ILE A 107 4.22 -15.07 34.74
CA ILE A 107 3.99 -13.73 34.19
C ILE A 107 4.59 -13.63 32.78
N TYR A 108 5.83 -14.06 32.62
CA TYR A 108 6.53 -14.00 31.34
C TYR A 108 5.87 -14.90 30.29
N SER A 109 5.57 -16.15 30.63
CA SER A 109 4.90 -17.10 29.71
C SER A 109 3.44 -16.76 29.42
N GLY A 110 2.74 -16.14 30.38
CA GLY A 110 1.31 -15.83 30.28
C GLY A 110 0.99 -14.48 29.65
N ALA A 111 1.85 -13.47 29.81
CA ALA A 111 1.63 -12.12 29.30
C ALA A 111 2.75 -11.64 28.38
N GLY A 112 4.02 -11.87 28.76
CA GLY A 112 5.19 -11.43 27.99
C GLY A 112 5.25 -12.06 26.60
N VAL A 113 5.37 -13.39 26.52
CA VAL A 113 5.50 -14.13 25.27
C VAL A 113 4.32 -13.89 24.31
N PRO A 114 3.04 -13.94 24.75
CA PRO A 114 1.91 -13.59 23.88
C PRO A 114 1.98 -12.15 23.34
N PHE A 115 2.43 -11.19 24.16
CA PHE A 115 2.62 -9.81 23.71
C PHE A 115 3.73 -9.71 22.65
N LEU A 116 4.84 -10.44 22.83
CA LEU A 116 5.90 -10.51 21.82
C LEU A 116 5.37 -11.06 20.48
N PHE A 117 4.60 -12.16 20.55
CA PHE A 117 3.96 -12.73 19.36
C PHE A 117 3.00 -11.76 18.68
N PHE A 118 2.27 -10.96 19.47
CA PHE A 118 1.40 -9.92 18.95
C PHE A 118 2.19 -8.84 18.21
N CYS A 119 3.26 -8.30 18.83
CA CYS A 119 4.16 -7.34 18.19
C CYS A 119 4.77 -7.89 16.89
N PHE A 120 5.19 -9.15 16.90
CA PHE A 120 5.70 -9.85 15.72
C PHE A 120 4.65 -10.05 14.62
N SER A 121 3.41 -10.32 15.00
CA SER A 121 2.32 -10.47 14.04
C SER A 121 1.94 -9.11 13.42
N LEU A 122 2.11 -8.01 14.15
CA LEU A 122 1.85 -6.65 13.66
C LEU A 122 2.95 -6.12 12.73
N SER A 123 4.20 -6.55 12.90
CA SER A 123 5.33 -6.12 12.06
C SER A 123 5.28 -6.68 10.64
N GLY A 124 4.37 -7.61 10.36
CA GLY A 124 4.19 -8.19 9.02
C GLY A 124 5.29 -9.17 8.63
N VAL A 125 5.98 -9.76 9.63
CA VAL A 125 6.95 -10.84 9.41
C VAL A 125 6.26 -12.03 8.74
N ARG A 126 6.98 -12.67 7.82
CA ARG A 126 6.47 -13.83 7.08
C ARG A 126 6.15 -15.00 8.02
N VAL A 127 5.18 -15.82 7.62
CA VAL A 127 4.71 -16.97 8.40
C VAL A 127 5.85 -17.93 8.79
N ILE A 128 6.80 -18.19 7.87
CA ILE A 128 7.89 -19.15 8.11
C ILE A 128 8.83 -18.69 9.25
N PRO A 129 9.51 -17.53 9.18
CA PRO A 129 10.37 -17.06 10.27
C PRO A 129 9.59 -16.89 11.59
N PHE A 130 8.35 -16.42 11.52
CA PHE A 130 7.48 -16.34 12.70
C PHE A 130 7.25 -17.72 13.35
N THR A 131 6.88 -18.73 12.56
CA THR A 131 6.63 -20.09 13.05
C THR A 131 7.89 -20.70 13.67
N ILE A 132 9.06 -20.47 13.05
CA ILE A 132 10.34 -20.93 13.58
C ILE A 132 10.62 -20.27 14.94
N SER A 133 10.44 -18.96 15.08
CA SER A 133 10.63 -18.26 16.36
C SER A 133 9.67 -18.77 17.44
N VAL A 134 8.38 -18.93 17.13
CA VAL A 134 7.38 -19.48 18.06
C VAL A 134 7.77 -20.89 18.53
N LEU A 135 8.24 -21.75 17.61
CA LEU A 135 8.70 -23.09 17.96
C LEU A 135 9.93 -23.07 18.88
N ILE A 136 10.88 -22.17 18.61
CA ILE A 136 12.07 -21.99 19.46
C ILE A 136 11.66 -21.54 20.86
N ASP A 137 10.72 -20.59 20.98
CA ASP A 137 10.28 -20.09 22.28
C ASP A 137 9.55 -21.16 23.09
N VAL A 138 8.63 -21.90 22.44
CA VAL A 138 7.91 -23.00 23.09
C VAL A 138 8.90 -24.05 23.58
N ALA A 139 9.91 -24.38 22.77
CA ALA A 139 10.96 -25.32 23.15
C ALA A 139 11.81 -24.79 24.32
N ALA A 140 12.25 -23.52 24.26
CA ALA A 140 13.05 -22.88 25.31
C ALA A 140 12.29 -22.85 26.64
N MET A 141 11.02 -22.43 26.61
CA MET A 141 10.17 -22.35 27.80
C MET A 141 9.83 -23.72 28.39
N LEU A 142 9.70 -24.75 27.55
CA LEU A 142 9.54 -26.12 28.01
C LEU A 142 10.82 -26.63 28.70
N CYS A 143 12.00 -26.40 28.09
CA CYS A 143 13.28 -26.76 28.67
C CYS A 143 13.49 -26.12 30.05
N ILE A 144 13.21 -24.83 30.20
CA ILE A 144 13.32 -24.10 31.47
C ILE A 144 12.38 -24.69 32.53
N ALA A 145 11.13 -24.98 32.15
CA ALA A 145 10.15 -25.56 33.06
C ALA A 145 10.56 -26.95 33.56
N VAL A 146 11.16 -27.77 32.68
CA VAL A 146 11.69 -29.09 33.02
C VAL A 146 12.90 -28.97 33.94
N LEU A 147 13.88 -28.12 33.61
CA LEU A 147 15.11 -27.94 34.40
C LEU A 147 14.83 -27.44 35.82
N ASN A 148 13.82 -26.59 36.00
CA ASN A 148 13.47 -26.02 37.31
C ASN A 148 12.37 -26.80 38.05
N GLY A 149 11.88 -27.92 37.49
CA GLY A 149 10.80 -28.71 38.11
C GLY A 149 9.45 -27.97 38.19
N TRP A 150 9.24 -26.91 37.41
CA TRP A 150 8.01 -26.11 37.39
C TRP A 150 6.85 -26.76 36.62
N PHE A 151 7.06 -27.98 36.11
CA PHE A 151 6.11 -28.72 35.27
C PHE A 151 4.73 -28.98 35.91
N ARG A 152 4.61 -28.87 37.24
CA ARG A 152 3.33 -29.08 37.96
C ARG A 152 2.21 -28.12 37.56
N ARG A 153 2.52 -26.99 36.91
CA ARG A 153 1.55 -26.08 36.31
C ARG A 153 1.88 -25.94 34.82
N PRO A 154 1.32 -26.78 33.94
CA PRO A 154 1.65 -26.72 32.52
C PRO A 154 1.33 -25.31 31.98
N PRO A 155 2.18 -24.74 31.10
CA PRO A 155 1.98 -23.41 30.54
C PRO A 155 0.89 -23.46 29.45
N VAL A 156 -0.32 -23.90 29.81
CA VAL A 156 -1.47 -23.99 28.91
C VAL A 156 -1.77 -22.63 28.29
N GLY A 157 -1.60 -21.55 29.05
CA GLY A 157 -1.73 -20.18 28.54
C GLY A 157 -0.74 -19.86 27.41
N MET A 158 0.51 -20.33 27.50
CA MET A 158 1.51 -20.12 26.44
C MET A 158 1.16 -20.89 25.16
N LEU A 159 0.68 -22.14 25.28
CA LEU A 159 0.25 -22.93 24.13
C LEU A 159 -0.98 -22.30 23.46
N ILE A 160 -1.98 -21.90 24.24
CA ILE A 160 -3.17 -21.20 23.72
C ILE A 160 -2.76 -19.89 23.06
N GLY A 161 -1.91 -19.09 23.70
CA GLY A 161 -1.40 -17.84 23.16
C GLY A 161 -0.64 -18.04 21.84
N ALA A 162 0.28 -19.02 21.79
CA ALA A 162 1.03 -19.36 20.58
C ALA A 162 0.11 -19.79 19.42
N LEU A 163 -0.88 -20.64 19.70
CA LEU A 163 -1.86 -21.08 18.69
C LEU A 163 -2.73 -19.93 18.20
N LEU A 164 -3.20 -19.06 19.09
CA LEU A 164 -3.97 -17.86 18.73
C LEU A 164 -3.14 -16.93 17.85
N CYS A 165 -1.90 -16.63 18.24
CA CYS A 165 -1.01 -15.77 17.48
C CYS A 165 -0.64 -16.36 16.11
N LEU A 166 -0.43 -17.68 16.03
CA LEU A 166 -0.24 -18.38 14.76
C LEU A 166 -1.47 -18.26 13.86
N GLY A 167 -2.67 -18.45 14.42
CA GLY A 167 -3.94 -18.26 13.70
C GLY A 167 -4.09 -16.85 13.14
N VAL A 168 -3.80 -15.82 13.95
CA VAL A 168 -3.82 -14.42 13.52
C VAL A 168 -2.78 -14.15 12.42
N ASN A 169 -1.57 -14.67 12.55
CA ASN A 169 -0.51 -14.49 11.55
C ASN A 169 -0.89 -15.14 10.22
N VAL A 170 -1.43 -16.37 10.24
CA VAL A 170 -1.95 -17.05 9.04
C VAL A 170 -3.09 -16.27 8.41
N ALA A 171 -4.06 -15.80 9.21
CA ALA A 171 -5.18 -14.99 8.72
C ALA A 171 -4.69 -13.68 8.07
N HIS A 172 -3.75 -12.99 8.70
CA HIS A 172 -3.08 -11.82 8.12
C HIS A 172 -2.39 -12.18 6.81
N HIS A 173 -1.61 -13.26 6.76
CA HIS A 173 -0.90 -13.66 5.55
C HIS A 173 -1.86 -13.93 4.38
N ILE A 174 -2.97 -14.61 4.63
CA ILE A 174 -4.01 -14.84 3.62
C ILE A 174 -4.59 -13.51 3.16
N HIS A 175 -4.97 -12.64 4.10
CA HIS A 175 -5.53 -11.33 3.77
C HIS A 175 -4.59 -10.48 2.90
N TRP A 176 -3.30 -10.40 3.26
CA TRP A 176 -2.29 -9.68 2.47
C TRP A 176 -2.04 -10.30 1.11
N THR A 177 -2.04 -11.64 1.03
CA THR A 177 -1.90 -12.33 -0.24
C THR A 177 -3.08 -11.99 -1.16
N ASN A 178 -4.30 -12.00 -0.63
CA ASN A 178 -5.49 -11.64 -1.38
C ASN A 178 -5.45 -10.20 -1.87
N LEU A 179 -5.08 -9.25 -1.01
CA LEU A 179 -4.89 -7.84 -1.39
C LEU A 179 -3.85 -7.69 -2.50
N TYR A 180 -2.71 -8.37 -2.37
CA TYR A 180 -1.66 -8.34 -3.38
C TYR A 180 -2.12 -8.93 -4.72
N THR A 181 -2.84 -10.04 -4.70
CA THR A 181 -3.40 -10.63 -5.93
C THR A 181 -4.43 -9.71 -6.57
N ALA A 182 -5.28 -9.04 -5.79
CA ALA A 182 -6.26 -8.10 -6.31
C ALA A 182 -5.59 -6.89 -6.96
N GLU A 183 -4.56 -6.32 -6.32
CA GLU A 183 -3.76 -5.23 -6.89
C GLU A 183 -3.09 -5.65 -8.20
N GLN A 184 -2.54 -6.87 -8.25
CA GLN A 184 -1.89 -7.39 -9.46
C GLN A 184 -2.89 -7.58 -10.60
N VAL A 185 -4.10 -8.09 -10.32
CA VAL A 185 -5.18 -8.21 -11.31
C VAL A 185 -5.54 -6.83 -11.86
N ILE A 186 -5.78 -5.85 -10.99
CA ILE A 186 -6.07 -4.46 -11.41
C ILE A 186 -4.96 -3.89 -12.28
N LYS A 187 -3.69 -4.15 -11.94
CA LYS A 187 -2.56 -3.71 -12.76
C LYS A 187 -2.58 -4.34 -14.14
N THR A 188 -2.80 -5.66 -14.24
CA THR A 188 -2.88 -6.36 -15.52
C THR A 188 -4.08 -5.92 -16.36
N GLU A 189 -5.24 -5.69 -15.73
CA GLU A 189 -6.42 -5.15 -16.40
C GLU A 189 -6.17 -3.73 -16.92
N LYS A 190 -5.51 -2.88 -16.13
CA LYS A 190 -5.11 -1.54 -16.56
C LYS A 190 -4.15 -1.60 -17.76
N GLU A 191 -3.15 -2.47 -17.73
CA GLU A 191 -2.22 -2.66 -18.84
C GLU A 191 -2.95 -3.14 -20.10
N ALA A 192 -3.87 -4.10 -19.97
CA ALA A 192 -4.70 -4.57 -21.07
C ALA A 192 -5.62 -3.47 -21.63
N LEU A 193 -6.25 -2.67 -20.77
CA LEU A 193 -7.10 -1.54 -21.17
C LEU A 193 -6.30 -0.46 -21.89
N VAL A 194 -5.07 -0.17 -21.44
CA VAL A 194 -4.16 0.76 -22.14
C VAL A 194 -3.82 0.20 -23.53
N ALA A 195 -3.50 -1.09 -23.65
CA ALA A 195 -3.23 -1.71 -24.95
C ALA A 195 -4.45 -1.69 -25.89
N LEU A 196 -5.66 -1.93 -25.36
CA LEU A 196 -6.91 -1.80 -26.14
C LEU A 196 -7.13 -0.35 -26.60
N LEU A 197 -6.88 0.64 -25.74
CA LEU A 197 -6.99 2.05 -26.10
C LEU A 197 -5.98 2.42 -27.20
N GLU A 198 -4.75 1.92 -27.12
CA GLU A 198 -3.72 2.11 -28.15
C GLU A 198 -4.05 1.44 -29.49
N MET A 199 -4.91 0.42 -29.51
CA MET A 199 -5.38 -0.17 -30.77
C MET A 199 -6.50 0.64 -31.43
N VAL A 200 -7.29 1.38 -30.64
CA VAL A 200 -8.44 2.15 -31.14
C VAL A 200 -8.05 3.61 -31.43
N CYS A 201 -7.11 4.16 -30.67
CA CYS A 201 -6.67 5.55 -30.76
C CYS A 201 -5.20 5.60 -31.18
N ASP A 202 -4.87 6.53 -32.08
CA ASP A 202 -3.49 6.79 -32.49
C ASP A 202 -2.68 7.49 -31.39
N ALA A 203 -3.35 8.27 -30.55
CA ALA A 203 -2.79 8.92 -29.37
C ALA A 203 -3.84 9.12 -28.27
N ALA A 204 -3.40 9.38 -27.05
CA ALA A 204 -4.28 9.77 -25.95
C ALA A 204 -3.65 10.87 -25.09
N CYS A 205 -4.48 11.71 -24.48
CA CYS A 205 -4.03 12.72 -23.53
C CYS A 205 -5.03 12.93 -22.39
N TRP A 206 -4.50 13.35 -21.25
CA TRP A 206 -5.27 13.81 -20.11
C TRP A 206 -5.42 15.32 -20.19
N VAL A 207 -6.67 15.78 -20.16
CA VAL A 207 -7.04 17.19 -20.18
C VAL A 207 -7.55 17.61 -18.81
N ALA A 208 -7.29 18.86 -18.47
CA ALA A 208 -7.69 19.44 -17.21
C ALA A 208 -9.23 19.47 -17.04
N ALA A 209 -9.71 19.69 -15.82
CA ALA A 209 -11.13 19.75 -15.49
C ALA A 209 -11.88 20.91 -16.20
N ASP A 210 -11.16 21.91 -16.69
CA ASP A 210 -11.66 22.97 -17.56
C ASP A 210 -11.93 22.49 -19.00
N GLY A 211 -11.45 21.30 -19.36
CA GLY A 211 -11.55 20.73 -20.70
C GLY A 211 -10.64 21.39 -21.73
N ASN A 212 -9.71 22.25 -21.33
CA ASN A 212 -8.85 23.01 -22.24
C ASN A 212 -7.37 22.59 -22.15
N ARG A 213 -6.80 22.57 -20.95
CA ARG A 213 -5.34 22.41 -20.82
C ARG A 213 -4.91 20.94 -20.85
N ILE A 214 -3.93 20.60 -21.68
CA ILE A 214 -3.35 19.25 -21.71
C ILE A 214 -2.38 19.10 -20.54
N LEU A 215 -2.62 18.14 -19.66
CA LEU A 215 -1.80 17.90 -18.46
C LEU A 215 -0.82 16.75 -18.65
N ARG A 216 -1.22 15.72 -19.41
CA ARG A 216 -0.37 14.57 -19.76
C ARG A 216 -0.70 14.14 -21.17
N GLY A 217 0.30 13.78 -21.96
CA GLY A 217 0.11 13.29 -23.32
C GLY A 217 1.03 12.12 -23.61
N ASP A 218 0.60 11.25 -24.52
CA ASP A 218 1.50 10.27 -25.13
C ASP A 218 2.45 10.96 -26.12
N ARG A 219 3.69 10.46 -26.25
CA ARG A 219 4.68 10.94 -27.23
C ARG A 219 4.16 10.84 -28.67
N ARG A 220 3.22 9.92 -28.94
CA ARG A 220 2.53 9.83 -30.23
C ARG A 220 1.75 11.10 -30.55
N LEU A 221 1.11 11.74 -29.56
CA LEU A 221 0.42 13.01 -29.75
C LEU A 221 1.40 14.09 -30.18
N ASP A 222 2.54 14.18 -29.49
CA ASP A 222 3.59 15.17 -29.83
C ASP A 222 4.15 14.93 -31.24
N HIS A 223 4.27 13.67 -31.65
CA HIS A 223 4.70 13.31 -33.01
C HIS A 223 3.68 13.74 -34.08
N ILE A 224 2.39 13.50 -33.83
CA ILE A 224 1.29 13.87 -34.73
C ILE A 224 1.19 15.39 -34.87
N MET A 225 1.34 16.11 -33.75
CA MET A 225 1.29 17.57 -33.67
C MET A 225 2.63 18.24 -34.06
N ARG A 226 3.71 17.47 -34.18
CA ARG A 226 5.10 17.92 -34.44
C ARG A 226 5.64 18.92 -33.43
N ARG A 227 5.11 18.91 -32.21
CA ARG A 227 5.55 19.74 -31.08
C ARG A 227 5.13 19.09 -29.76
N GLU A 228 5.77 19.48 -28.67
CA GLU A 228 5.32 19.11 -27.32
C GLU A 228 3.96 19.74 -27.03
N MET A 229 2.99 18.91 -26.63
CA MET A 229 1.60 19.31 -26.38
C MET A 229 1.27 19.43 -24.89
N VAL A 230 2.12 18.92 -24.01
CA VAL A 230 1.89 19.02 -22.56
C VAL A 230 1.98 20.47 -22.10
N GLY A 231 0.97 20.94 -21.38
CA GLY A 231 0.86 22.31 -20.88
C GLY A 231 0.11 23.26 -21.81
N GLU A 232 -0.09 22.88 -23.07
CA GLU A 232 -0.77 23.67 -24.11
C GLU A 232 -2.29 23.68 -23.93
N GLN A 233 -2.95 24.65 -24.55
CA GLN A 233 -4.42 24.79 -24.57
C GLN A 233 -4.99 24.18 -25.85
N LEU A 234 -5.93 23.25 -25.70
CA LEU A 234 -6.57 22.57 -26.82
C LEU A 234 -7.38 23.53 -27.71
N SER A 235 -7.91 24.61 -27.13
CA SER A 235 -8.61 25.68 -27.86
C SER A 235 -7.76 26.36 -28.94
N GLU A 236 -6.43 26.36 -28.82
CA GLU A 236 -5.55 26.97 -29.82
C GLU A 236 -5.42 26.12 -31.10
N TYR A 237 -5.81 24.84 -31.03
CA TYR A 237 -5.67 23.88 -32.11
C TYR A 237 -7.02 23.46 -32.72
N LEU A 238 -8.13 23.98 -32.22
CA LEU A 238 -9.48 23.68 -32.70
C LEU A 238 -10.10 24.94 -33.30
N ASP A 239 -10.96 24.73 -34.30
CA ASP A 239 -11.82 25.79 -34.83
C ASP A 239 -12.84 26.20 -33.76
N ASP A 240 -13.31 27.46 -33.79
CA ASP A 240 -14.24 28.00 -32.78
C ASP A 240 -15.51 27.14 -32.64
N GLU A 241 -16.01 26.60 -33.75
CA GLU A 241 -17.19 25.72 -33.76
C GLU A 241 -16.91 24.39 -33.05
N ASP A 242 -15.78 23.75 -33.33
CA ASP A 242 -15.38 22.48 -32.71
C ASP A 242 -15.02 22.67 -31.23
N TRP A 243 -14.38 23.79 -30.90
CA TRP A 243 -14.11 24.16 -29.51
C TRP A 243 -15.41 24.34 -28.72
N GLN A 244 -16.40 25.07 -29.26
CA GLN A 244 -17.72 25.20 -28.61
C GLN A 244 -18.45 23.86 -28.47
N ARG A 245 -18.31 22.95 -29.43
CA ARG A 245 -18.86 21.59 -29.34
C ARG A 245 -18.18 20.80 -28.22
N LEU A 246 -16.85 20.88 -28.13
CA LEU A 246 -16.08 20.25 -27.06
C LEU A 246 -16.46 20.81 -25.68
N GLN A 247 -16.56 22.13 -25.55
CA GLN A 247 -16.99 22.79 -24.31
C GLN A 247 -18.39 22.33 -23.87
N ARG A 248 -19.34 22.19 -24.78
CA ARG A 248 -20.68 21.65 -24.45
C ARG A 248 -20.60 20.23 -23.91
N VAL A 249 -19.68 19.42 -24.44
CA VAL A 249 -19.47 18.04 -23.99
C VAL A 249 -18.82 18.00 -22.60
N THR A 250 -17.85 18.87 -22.31
CA THR A 250 -17.09 18.87 -21.05
C THR A 250 -17.78 19.61 -19.90
N THR A 251 -18.50 20.71 -20.19
CA THR A 251 -19.22 21.50 -19.17
C THR A 251 -20.63 20.97 -18.88
N GLY A 252 -21.29 20.36 -19.87
CA GLY A 252 -22.69 19.91 -19.76
C GLY A 252 -22.92 18.61 -18.99
N THR A 253 -21.88 17.85 -18.63
CA THR A 253 -21.98 16.59 -17.89
C THR A 253 -21.86 16.79 -16.38
N THR A 254 -22.95 17.21 -15.75
CA THR A 254 -23.04 17.22 -14.27
C THR A 254 -23.99 16.15 -13.72
N THR A 255 -24.71 15.43 -14.57
CA THR A 255 -25.59 14.34 -14.13
C THR A 255 -24.76 13.09 -13.82
N LYS A 256 -24.85 12.62 -12.56
CA LYS A 256 -24.16 11.42 -12.04
C LYS A 256 -24.37 10.18 -12.92
N ASP A 257 -25.47 10.11 -13.65
CA ASP A 257 -25.85 8.95 -14.48
C ASP A 257 -25.06 8.82 -15.79
N LEU A 258 -24.24 9.81 -16.16
CA LEU A 258 -23.41 9.77 -17.38
C LEU A 258 -21.92 9.54 -17.11
N GLN A 259 -21.54 9.28 -15.85
CA GLN A 259 -20.18 8.90 -15.52
C GLN A 259 -19.86 7.57 -16.23
N ASN A 260 -18.76 7.55 -17.00
CA ASN A 260 -18.27 6.42 -17.81
C ASN A 260 -18.87 6.23 -19.22
N VAL A 261 -19.73 7.12 -19.71
CA VAL A 261 -20.12 7.07 -21.13
C VAL A 261 -19.04 7.72 -21.99
N VAL A 262 -18.45 6.94 -22.90
CA VAL A 262 -17.51 7.45 -23.91
C VAL A 262 -18.29 8.28 -24.92
N ARG A 263 -17.91 9.56 -25.09
CA ARG A 263 -18.51 10.46 -26.07
C ARG A 263 -17.60 10.59 -27.28
N LEU A 264 -18.16 10.36 -28.47
CA LEU A 264 -17.46 10.55 -29.73
C LEU A 264 -17.70 11.98 -30.24
N LEU A 265 -16.64 12.71 -30.55
CA LEU A 265 -16.71 14.05 -31.13
C LEU A 265 -15.75 14.15 -32.33
N PRO A 266 -16.28 14.12 -33.57
CA PRO A 266 -15.50 14.41 -34.76
C PRO A 266 -15.09 15.89 -34.77
N VAL A 267 -13.81 16.16 -34.92
CA VAL A 267 -13.21 17.51 -34.95
C VAL A 267 -12.14 17.61 -36.02
N THR A 268 -11.86 18.84 -36.44
CA THR A 268 -10.71 19.15 -37.28
C THR A 268 -9.64 19.86 -36.44
N ILE A 269 -8.46 19.25 -36.31
CA ILE A 269 -7.35 19.85 -35.55
C ILE A 269 -6.46 20.65 -36.50
N ARG A 270 -6.32 21.94 -36.21
CA ARG A 270 -5.37 22.85 -36.86
C ARG A 270 -3.98 22.61 -36.30
N ARG A 271 -3.00 22.55 -37.18
CA ARG A 271 -1.58 22.41 -36.82
C ARG A 271 -0.82 23.63 -37.33
N PRO A 272 0.03 24.27 -36.51
CA PRO A 272 0.87 25.37 -36.97
C PRO A 272 1.68 24.94 -38.19
N CYS A 273 1.54 25.67 -39.29
CA CYS A 273 2.28 25.45 -40.54
C CYS A 273 2.07 24.09 -41.24
N LEU A 274 1.04 23.33 -40.87
CA LEU A 274 0.72 22.03 -41.47
C LEU A 274 -0.76 21.96 -41.88
N ALA A 275 -1.07 21.04 -42.79
CA ALA A 275 -2.46 20.79 -43.16
C ALA A 275 -3.29 20.32 -41.93
N PRO A 276 -4.55 20.76 -41.81
CA PRO A 276 -5.45 20.27 -40.77
C PRO A 276 -5.65 18.75 -40.89
N ILE A 277 -5.91 18.09 -39.76
CA ILE A 277 -6.21 16.66 -39.70
C ILE A 277 -7.58 16.47 -39.04
N ASP A 278 -8.42 15.64 -39.66
CA ASP A 278 -9.69 15.18 -39.10
C ASP A 278 -9.42 14.10 -38.04
N PHE A 279 -9.95 14.30 -36.83
CA PHE A 279 -9.89 13.35 -35.72
C PHE A 279 -11.27 13.01 -35.21
N ASP A 280 -11.41 11.75 -34.79
CA ASP A 280 -12.45 11.32 -33.88
C ASP A 280 -11.92 11.39 -32.45
N LEU A 281 -12.48 12.28 -31.63
CA LEU A 281 -12.16 12.37 -30.21
C LEU A 281 -13.07 11.44 -29.40
N PHE A 282 -12.47 10.54 -28.63
CA PHE A 282 -13.14 9.72 -27.63
C PHE A 282 -12.95 10.37 -26.26
N ILE A 283 -13.98 11.02 -25.75
CA ILE A 283 -13.92 11.81 -24.51
C ILE A 283 -14.54 11.00 -23.37
N VAL A 284 -13.77 10.81 -22.30
CA VAL A 284 -14.21 10.15 -21.07
C VAL A 284 -14.07 11.12 -19.89
N ASP A 285 -15.19 11.40 -19.22
CA ASP A 285 -15.22 12.22 -18.00
C ASP A 285 -14.76 11.39 -16.80
N ARG A 286 -13.67 11.82 -16.16
CA ARG A 286 -13.05 11.13 -15.01
C ARG A 286 -13.08 11.97 -13.73
N ARG A 287 -13.73 13.14 -13.76
CA ARG A 287 -13.78 14.07 -12.61
C ARG A 287 -14.37 13.42 -11.35
N GLY A 288 -15.37 12.54 -11.50
CA GLY A 288 -16.01 11.84 -10.37
C GLY A 288 -15.08 10.90 -9.61
N GLU A 289 -14.14 10.25 -10.31
CA GLU A 289 -13.19 9.32 -9.68
C GLU A 289 -12.11 10.07 -8.89
N PHE A 290 -11.62 11.19 -9.44
CA PHE A 290 -10.61 12.01 -8.78
C PHE A 290 -11.18 12.78 -7.58
N ALA A 291 -12.44 13.24 -7.66
CA ALA A 291 -13.12 13.89 -6.54
C ALA A 291 -13.18 12.99 -5.29
N SER A 292 -13.32 11.67 -5.48
CA SER A 292 -13.37 10.69 -4.39
C SER A 292 -12.01 10.54 -3.69
N THR A 293 -10.93 10.58 -4.47
CA THR A 293 -9.56 10.32 -3.99
C THR A 293 -8.96 11.54 -3.27
N CYS A 294 -9.29 12.76 -3.71
CA CYS A 294 -8.77 14.00 -3.13
C CYS A 294 -9.30 14.29 -1.71
N SER A 295 -10.43 13.70 -1.29
CA SER A 295 -10.96 13.89 0.07
C SER A 295 -10.03 13.38 1.19
N LEU A 296 -9.06 12.53 0.85
CA LEU A 296 -8.11 11.93 1.79
C LEU A 296 -6.66 12.39 1.58
N ALA A 297 -6.39 13.19 0.55
CA ALA A 297 -5.03 13.59 0.19
C ALA A 297 -4.60 14.89 0.90
N ASP A 298 -3.34 14.93 1.32
CA ASP A 298 -2.69 16.01 2.06
C ASP A 298 -2.79 17.36 1.30
N PRO A 299 -3.27 18.45 1.93
CA PRO A 299 -3.47 19.76 1.30
C PRO A 299 -2.18 20.41 0.77
N SER A 300 -1.01 19.83 1.07
CA SER A 300 0.30 20.29 0.60
C SER A 300 0.75 19.71 -0.75
N ALA A 301 0.14 18.62 -1.23
CA ALA A 301 0.39 18.09 -2.56
C ALA A 301 -0.31 18.99 -3.58
N GLY A 302 0.46 19.90 -4.18
CA GLY A 302 -0.01 21.03 -4.98
C GLY A 302 -1.06 20.71 -6.04
N ASP A 303 -1.71 21.79 -6.46
CA ASP A 303 -2.87 22.01 -7.34
C ASP A 303 -2.96 21.18 -8.65
N GLU A 304 -2.04 20.27 -8.94
CA GLU A 304 -2.02 19.45 -10.17
C GLU A 304 -2.95 18.23 -10.11
N ALA A 305 -3.05 17.52 -8.98
CA ALA A 305 -3.92 16.35 -8.88
C ALA A 305 -5.41 16.71 -8.95
N SER A 306 -5.76 17.90 -8.46
CA SER A 306 -7.11 18.49 -8.56
C SER A 306 -7.49 18.93 -9.99
N ARG A 307 -6.58 18.79 -10.97
CA ARG A 307 -6.82 19.26 -12.33
C ARG A 307 -7.13 18.16 -13.33
N LEU A 308 -6.85 16.86 -13.10
CA LEU A 308 -7.17 15.83 -14.10
C LEU A 308 -8.70 15.67 -14.25
N GLY A 309 -9.23 16.02 -15.42
CA GLY A 309 -10.67 16.02 -15.66
C GLY A 309 -11.10 14.96 -16.65
N PHE A 310 -10.49 14.98 -17.83
CA PHE A 310 -10.92 14.18 -18.96
C PHE A 310 -9.76 13.34 -19.50
N LEU A 311 -10.07 12.14 -19.95
CA LEU A 311 -9.19 11.34 -20.80
C LEU A 311 -9.75 11.45 -22.23
N ILE A 312 -8.92 11.93 -23.15
CA ILE A 312 -9.27 12.07 -24.56
C ILE A 312 -8.39 11.14 -25.39
N GLY A 313 -9.03 10.17 -26.05
CA GLY A 313 -8.41 9.38 -27.11
C GLY A 313 -8.58 10.06 -28.47
N LEU A 314 -7.55 10.08 -29.30
CA LEU A 314 -7.56 10.65 -30.64
C LEU A 314 -7.39 9.54 -31.66
N ARG A 315 -8.31 9.44 -32.63
CA ARG A 315 -8.18 8.56 -33.80
C ARG A 315 -8.23 9.40 -35.06
N THR A 316 -7.19 9.30 -35.88
CA THR A 316 -7.14 9.94 -37.20
C THR A 316 -8.20 9.34 -38.10
N VAL A 317 -9.03 10.19 -38.69
CA VAL A 317 -9.98 9.76 -39.71
C VAL A 317 -9.24 9.78 -41.02
N THR A 318 -8.71 8.61 -41.42
CA THR A 318 -8.29 8.45 -42.82
C THR A 318 -9.58 8.46 -43.63
N ARG A 319 -9.93 9.61 -44.21
CA ARG A 319 -10.90 9.62 -45.31
C ARG A 319 -10.27 8.74 -46.39
N GLN A 320 -10.68 7.47 -46.41
CA GLN A 320 -10.58 6.68 -47.63
C GLN A 320 -11.26 7.55 -48.66
N ARG A 321 -10.44 8.14 -49.52
CA ARG A 321 -10.89 8.79 -50.73
C ARG A 321 -11.55 7.64 -51.48
N SER A 322 -12.83 7.44 -51.23
CA SER A 322 -13.69 6.67 -52.09
C SER A 322 -13.76 7.50 -53.35
N ASP A 323 -12.68 7.41 -54.12
CA ASP A 323 -12.66 7.59 -55.55
C ASP A 323 -13.61 6.52 -56.07
N THR A 324 -14.90 6.78 -55.87
CA THR A 324 -15.96 6.30 -56.74
C THR A 324 -15.72 7.09 -58.01
N GLN A 325 -14.67 6.65 -58.73
CA GLN A 325 -14.56 6.78 -60.16
C GLN A 325 -15.96 6.47 -60.69
N SER A 326 -16.62 7.47 -61.25
CA SER A 326 -17.72 7.26 -62.17
C SER A 326 -17.11 7.07 -63.57
N PRO A 327 -16.93 5.84 -64.07
CA PRO A 327 -16.75 5.63 -65.49
C PRO A 327 -18.12 5.40 -66.12
N GLU A 328 -18.90 6.47 -66.33
CA GLU A 328 -19.93 6.47 -67.37
C GLU A 328 -19.85 7.80 -68.12
N GLU A 329 -18.67 8.04 -68.73
CA GLU A 329 -18.60 8.77 -69.99
C GLU A 329 -19.30 7.92 -71.06
N GLY A 330 -20.21 8.56 -71.76
CA GLY A 330 -21.12 7.96 -72.71
C GLY A 330 -20.43 7.31 -73.92
N ILE A 331 -21.05 6.23 -74.37
CA ILE A 331 -20.92 5.79 -75.76
C ILE A 331 -21.98 6.55 -76.54
N GLU A 332 -21.57 7.64 -77.17
CA GLU A 332 -22.21 8.17 -78.37
C GLU A 332 -22.22 7.06 -79.43
N SER A 333 -23.42 6.63 -79.83
CA SER A 333 -23.65 5.78 -80.99
C SER A 333 -24.15 6.66 -82.13
N GLU A 334 -23.24 7.31 -82.85
CA GLU A 334 -23.45 7.65 -84.26
C GLU A 334 -23.05 6.44 -85.12
N LEU A 335 -24.04 5.76 -85.69
CA LEU A 335 -24.03 5.19 -87.06
C LEU A 335 -25.41 4.64 -87.43
#